data_AF-A0A0H5Q0Y4-F1
#
_entry.id   AF-A0A0H5Q0Y4-F1
#
_cell.length_a   1.000
_cell.length_b   1.000
_cell.length_c   1.000
_cell.angle_alpha   90.00
_cell.angle_beta   90.00
_cell.angle_gamma   90.00
#
_symmetry.space_group_name_H-M   'P 1'
#
loop_
_entity.id
_entity.type
_entity.pdbx_description
1 polymer ?
#
loop_
_entity_poly.entity_id
_entity_poly.type
_entity_poly.pdbx_seq_one_letter_code
_entity_poly.pdbx_strand_id
1 'polypeptide(L)' 'MFEHLNDIARNSLKQQNLQKIKSNASNLDDVLTFRVNSALKKEFSKICKDNQSSASSELKRYMLKIVEQGSL' A
#
# COMPACT_ATOMS: atom_id res chain seq x y z
N MET A 1 -5.76 -0.90 33.46
CA MET A 1 -5.34 0.51 33.24
C MET A 1 -4.06 0.59 32.41
N PHE A 2 -2.98 -0.11 32.79
CA PHE A 2 -1.73 -0.15 32.01
C PHE A 2 -1.85 -0.77 30.61
N GLU A 3 -2.57 -1.88 30.45
CA GLU A 3 -2.81 -2.48 29.12
C GLU A 3 -3.54 -1.54 28.16
N HIS A 4 -4.53 -0.80 28.67
CA HIS A 4 -5.28 0.17 27.87
C HIS A 4 -4.40 1.34 27.38
N LEU A 5 -3.46 1.80 28.22
CA LEU A 5 -2.47 2.82 27.82
C LEU A 5 -1.52 2.29 26.75
N ASN A 6 -1.11 1.03 26.84
CA ASN A 6 -0.29 0.38 25.82
C ASN A 6 -1.02 0.26 24.49
N ASP A 7 -2.31 -0.11 24.50
CA ASP A 7 -3.13 -0.19 23.29
C ASP A 7 -3.31 1.19 22.64
N ILE A 8 -3.56 2.23 23.44
CA ILE A 8 -3.66 3.62 22.97
C ILE A 8 -2.34 4.06 22.33
N ALA A 9 -1.20 3.79 22.97
CA ALA A 9 0.12 4.14 22.45
C ALA A 9 0.41 3.43 21.11
N ARG A 10 0.11 2.12 21.02
CA ARG A 10 0.28 1.33 19.79
C ARG A 10 -0.61 1.87 18.65
N ASN A 11 -1.86 2.19 18.94
CA ASN A 11 -2.80 2.74 17.96
C ASN A 11 -2.36 4.13 17.46
N SER A 12 -1.89 4.99 18.37
CA SER A 12 -1.36 6.32 18.03
C SER A 12 -0.15 6.23 17.10
N LEU A 13 0.80 5.32 17.39
CA LEU A 13 1.96 5.08 16.54
C LEU A 13 1.57 4.56 15.15
N LYS A 14 0.62 3.61 15.08
CA LYS A 14 0.11 3.11 13.79
C LYS A 14 -0.51 4.24 12.97
N GLN A 15 -1.34 5.08 13.59
CA GLN A 15 -1.94 6.24 12.94
C GLN A 15 -0.88 7.24 12.45
N GLN A 16 0.13 7.55 13.27
CA GLN A 16 1.20 8.46 12.87
C GLN A 16 1.98 7.95 11.65
N ASN A 17 2.28 6.65 11.60
CA ASN A 17 2.95 6.05 10.44
C ASN A 17 2.08 6.08 9.18
N LEU A 18 0.78 5.80 9.30
CA LEU A 18 -0.17 5.92 8.20
C LEU A 18 -0.23 7.34 7.65
N GLN A 19 -0.24 8.35 8.54
CA GLN A 19 -0.25 9.74 8.10
C GLN A 19 1.03 10.12 7.36
N LYS A 20 2.21 9.64 7.81
CA LYS A 20 3.47 9.84 7.08
C LYS A 20 3.45 9.23 5.69
N ILE A 21 2.88 8.05 5.52
CA ILE A 21 2.75 7.39 4.22
C ILE A 21 1.83 8.21 3.30
N LYS A 22 0.67 8.65 3.81
CA LYS A 22 -0.29 9.46 3.05
C LYS A 22 0.27 10.83 2.66
N SER A 23 0.96 11.50 3.58
CA SER A 23 1.53 12.83 3.33
C SER A 23 2.69 12.81 2.32
N ASN A 24 3.38 11.67 2.18
CA ASN A 24 4.48 11.49 1.24
C ASN A 24 4.09 10.70 -0.02
N ALA A 25 2.79 10.47 -0.28
CA ALA A 25 2.34 9.64 -1.41
C ALA A 25 2.80 10.16 -2.79
N SER A 26 3.10 11.46 -2.89
CA SER A 26 3.66 12.10 -4.09
C SER A 26 5.18 12.06 -4.17
N ASN A 27 5.89 11.82 -3.06
CA ASN A 27 7.34 11.73 -3.01
C ASN A 27 7.77 10.27 -3.23
N LEU A 28 8.09 9.94 -4.48
CA LEU A 28 8.48 8.59 -4.88
C LEU A 28 10.01 8.46 -4.82
N ASP A 29 10.53 8.00 -3.68
CA ASP A 29 11.97 7.89 -3.39
C ASP A 29 12.53 6.47 -3.45
N ASP A 30 11.70 5.45 -3.70
CA ASP A 30 12.10 4.04 -3.76
C ASP A 30 11.36 3.24 -4.86
N VAL A 31 11.88 2.05 -5.22
CA VAL A 31 11.42 1.22 -6.35
C VAL A 31 11.19 -0.24 -5.94
N LEU A 32 10.05 -0.79 -6.35
CA LEU A 32 9.70 -2.20 -6.18
C LEU A 32 9.83 -2.97 -7.50
N THR A 33 10.68 -4.01 -7.53
CA THR A 33 10.92 -4.84 -8.72
C THR A 33 10.48 -6.29 -8.49
N PHE A 34 9.62 -6.81 -9.36
CA PHE A 34 9.11 -8.18 -9.29
C PHE A 34 9.45 -8.99 -10.54
N ARG A 35 9.78 -10.27 -10.36
CA ARG A 35 9.79 -11.26 -11.44
C ARG A 35 8.44 -11.96 -11.47
N VAL A 36 7.79 -11.93 -12.61
CA VAL A 36 6.50 -12.61 -12.87
C VAL A 36 6.55 -13.26 -14.25
N ASN A 37 5.70 -14.26 -14.48
CA ASN A 37 5.57 -14.83 -15.82
C ASN A 37 4.91 -13.82 -16.79
N SER A 38 5.14 -14.02 -18.09
CA SER A 38 4.69 -13.10 -19.14
C SER A 38 3.17 -13.06 -19.28
N ALA A 39 2.48 -14.19 -19.08
CA ALA A 39 1.02 -14.29 -19.19
C ALA A 39 0.33 -13.43 -18.11
N LEU A 40 0.77 -13.54 -16.86
CA LEU A 40 0.27 -12.74 -15.75
C LEU A 40 0.49 -11.24 -16.01
N LYS A 41 1.70 -10.86 -16.43
CA LYS A 41 2.00 -9.46 -16.78
C LYS A 41 1.06 -8.95 -17.87
N LYS A 42 0.79 -9.75 -18.90
CA LYS A 42 -0.07 -9.37 -20.03
C LYS A 42 -1.51 -9.13 -19.59
N GLU A 43 -2.12 -10.09 -18.90
CA GLU A 43 -3.51 -9.97 -18.45
C GLU A 43 -3.69 -8.85 -17.43
N PHE A 44 -2.78 -8.74 -16.45
CA PHE A 44 -2.83 -7.66 -15.48
C PHE A 44 -2.70 -6.28 -16.14
N SER A 45 -1.80 -6.15 -17.12
CA SER A 45 -1.63 -4.88 -17.87
C SER A 45 -2.87 -4.53 -18.70
N LYS A 46 -3.56 -5.52 -19.26
CA LYS A 46 -4.81 -5.32 -20.00
C LYS A 46 -5.90 -4.77 -19.06
N ILE A 47 -6.12 -5.43 -17.92
CA ILE A 47 -7.11 -5.01 -16.93
C ILE A 47 -6.81 -3.59 -16.43
N CYS A 48 -5.55 -3.24 -16.16
CA CYS A 48 -5.20 -1.88 -15.76
C CYS A 48 -5.58 -0.85 -16.83
N LYS A 49 -5.28 -1.12 -18.11
CA LYS A 49 -5.64 -0.22 -19.22
C LYS A 49 -7.14 -0.04 -19.36
N ASP A 50 -7.91 -1.12 -19.24
CA ASP A 50 -9.38 -1.08 -19.31
C ASP A 50 -9.96 -0.19 -18.19
N ASN A 51 -9.28 -0.12 -17.04
CA ASN A 51 -9.62 0.74 -15.90
C ASN A 51 -8.93 2.12 -15.91
N GLN A 52 -8.31 2.53 -17.04
CA GLN A 52 -7.55 3.78 -17.16
C GLN A 52 -6.47 3.95 -16.07
N SER A 53 -5.83 2.84 -15.68
CA SER A 53 -4.83 2.80 -14.64
C SER A 53 -3.55 2.09 -15.10
N SER A 54 -2.55 2.09 -14.23
CA SER A 54 -1.29 1.38 -14.43
C SER A 54 -1.12 0.28 -13.37
N ALA A 55 -0.34 -0.74 -13.70
CA ALA A 55 0.08 -1.77 -12.76
C ALA A 55 0.65 -1.16 -11.48
N SER A 56 1.52 -0.15 -11.60
CA SER A 56 2.10 0.55 -10.47
C SER A 56 1.06 1.30 -9.63
N SER A 57 0.07 1.96 -10.24
CA SER A 57 -0.99 2.64 -9.48
C SER A 57 -1.90 1.67 -8.73
N GLU A 58 -2.23 0.53 -9.33
CA GLU A 58 -3.04 -0.50 -8.67
C GLU A 58 -2.28 -1.15 -7.53
N LEU A 59 -1.00 -1.49 -7.73
CA LEU A 59 -0.15 -2.04 -6.68
C LEU A 59 0.01 -1.07 -5.52
N LYS A 60 0.25 0.23 -5.79
CA LYS A 60 0.29 1.25 -4.74
C LYS A 60 -1.01 1.34 -3.95
N ARG A 61 -2.16 1.32 -4.64
CA ARG A 61 -3.48 1.34 -3.97
C ARG A 61 -3.70 0.09 -3.12
N TYR A 62 -3.37 -1.08 -3.64
CA TYR A 62 -3.46 -2.34 -2.90
C TYR A 62 -2.57 -2.31 -1.65
N MET A 63 -1.29 -1.97 -1.80
CA MET A 63 -0.34 -1.87 -0.69
C MET A 63 -0.83 -0.90 0.39
N LEU A 64 -1.28 0.30 -0.01
CA LEU A 64 -1.81 1.28 0.93
C LEU A 64 -3.01 0.71 1.72
N LYS A 65 -3.95 0.07 1.01
CA LYS A 65 -5.13 -0.56 1.64
C LYS A 65 -4.72 -1.62 2.66
N ILE A 66 -3.78 -2.50 2.32
CA ILE A 66 -3.29 -3.54 3.24
C ILE A 66 -2.59 -2.92 4.46
N VAL A 67 -1.79 -1.87 4.27
CA VAL A 67 -1.11 -1.18 5.38
C VAL A 67 -2.12 -0.48 6.31
N GLU A 68 -3.18 0.10 5.77
CA GLU A 68 -4.29 0.67 6.54
C GLU A 68 -5.02 -0.40 7.36
N GLN A 69 -5.36 -1.53 6.72
CA GLN A 69 -6.06 -2.64 7.35
C GLN A 69 -5.19 -3.33 8.41
N GLY A 70 -3.88 -3.48 8.16
CA GLY A 70 -2.94 -4.20 9.02
C GLY A 70 -2.97 -5.72 8.84
N SER A 71 -3.59 -6.21 7.76
CA SER A 71 -3.67 -7.63 7.40
C SER A 71 -3.78 -7.78 5.88
N LEU A 72 -3.34 -8.92 5.34
CA LEU A 72 -3.48 -9.30 3.93
C LEU A 72 -4.92 -9.73 3.58
#